data_AF-A0A812GE99-F1
#
_entry.id   AF-A0A812GE99-F1
#
_cell.length_a   1.000
_cell.length_b   1.000
_cell.length_c   1.000
_cell.angle_alpha   90.00
_cell.angle_beta   90.00
_cell.angle_gamma   90.00
#
_symmetry.space_group_name_H-M   'P 1'
#
loop_
_entity.id
_entity.type
_entity.pdbx_description
1 polymer ?
#
loop_
_entity_poly.entity_id
_entity_poly.type
_entity_poly.pdbx_seq_one_letter_code
_entity_poly.pdbx_strand_id
1 'polypeptide(L)'
;KVMLEEAVSRQTDRVWAKGTLSEAGLTALMEEDFVDKNKEMDEAAKAALERLDGIVGLKPVKEFVRSLYATLLMEQRRREMGMEAPGGSPTLHMVFQ
;
A
#
# COMPACT_ATOMS: atom_id res chain seq x y z
N LYS A 1 -3.56 -9.18 -22.05
CA LYS A 1 -4.75 -9.78 -21.37
C LYS A 1 -4.74 -9.43 -19.88
N VAL A 2 -3.64 -9.74 -19.17
CA VAL A 2 -3.45 -9.42 -17.74
C VAL A 2 -3.68 -7.93 -17.38
N MET A 3 -3.11 -6.99 -18.13
CA MET A 3 -3.29 -5.54 -17.86
C MET A 3 -4.75 -5.07 -17.87
N LEU A 4 -5.59 -5.62 -18.77
CA LEU A 4 -7.00 -5.23 -18.85
C LEU A 4 -7.81 -5.85 -17.70
N GLU A 5 -7.53 -7.11 -17.36
CA GLU A 5 -8.17 -7.80 -16.24
C GLU A 5 -7.86 -7.10 -14.90
N GLU A 6 -6.61 -6.68 -14.70
CA GLU A 6 -6.22 -5.87 -13.53
C GLU A 6 -6.92 -4.50 -13.51
N ALA A 7 -7.03 -3.83 -14.65
CA ALA A 7 -7.72 -2.54 -14.72
C ALA A 7 -9.22 -2.67 -14.39
N VAL A 8 -9.88 -3.73 -14.87
CA VAL A 8 -11.29 -4.02 -14.53
C VAL A 8 -11.45 -4.34 -13.04
N SER A 9 -10.51 -5.07 -12.45
CA SER A 9 -10.51 -5.33 -11.00
C SER A 9 -10.41 -4.02 -10.21
N ARG A 10 -9.43 -3.16 -10.53
CA ARG A 10 -9.23 -1.87 -9.84
C ARG A 10 -10.41 -0.92 -10.05
N GLN A 11 -11.02 -0.96 -11.22
CA GLN A 11 -12.24 -0.22 -11.51
C GLN A 11 -13.39 -0.63 -10.59
N THR A 12 -13.54 -1.93 -10.31
CA THR A 12 -14.55 -2.45 -9.39
C THR A 12 -14.35 -1.87 -7.98
N ASP A 13 -13.12 -1.88 -7.47
CA ASP A 13 -12.78 -1.33 -6.15
C ASP A 13 -13.05 0.18 -6.07
N ARG A 14 -12.70 0.93 -7.13
CA ARG A 14 -12.94 2.36 -7.21
C ARG A 14 -14.44 2.69 -7.25
N VAL A 15 -15.18 2.00 -8.11
CA VAL A 15 -16.63 2.20 -8.28
C VAL A 15 -17.35 1.90 -6.98
N TRP A 16 -16.95 0.84 -6.28
CA TRP A 16 -17.43 0.51 -4.94
C TRP A 16 -17.22 1.66 -3.94
N ALA A 17 -16.03 2.27 -3.92
CA ALA A 17 -15.72 3.37 -3.02
C ALA A 17 -16.48 4.68 -3.32
N LYS A 18 -16.90 4.92 -4.57
CA LYS A 18 -17.61 6.14 -5.00
C LYS A 18 -19.14 6.10 -4.78
N GLY A 19 -19.70 4.97 -4.33
CA GLY A 19 -21.12 4.85 -3.99
C GLY A 19 -22.02 4.79 -5.23
N THR A 20 -22.88 5.79 -5.43
CA THR A 20 -23.85 5.80 -6.54
C THR A 20 -23.26 6.46 -7.79
N LEU A 21 -23.17 5.68 -8.87
CA LEU A 21 -22.70 6.12 -10.18
C LEU A 21 -23.77 5.81 -11.25
N SER A 22 -23.71 6.52 -12.38
CA SER A 22 -24.52 6.20 -13.55
C SER A 22 -24.05 4.88 -14.18
N GLU A 23 -24.91 4.23 -14.97
CA GLU A 23 -24.58 2.98 -15.70
C GLU A 23 -23.30 3.11 -16.54
N ALA A 24 -23.10 4.26 -17.19
CA ALA A 24 -21.88 4.58 -17.92
C ALA A 24 -20.65 4.68 -16.99
N GLY A 25 -20.82 5.20 -15.77
CA GLY A 25 -19.76 5.25 -14.76
C GLY A 25 -19.39 3.87 -14.19
N LEU A 26 -20.32 2.91 -14.22
CA LEU A 26 -20.09 1.52 -13.80
C LEU A 26 -19.27 0.70 -14.81
N THR A 27 -19.11 1.18 -16.04
CA THR A 27 -18.42 0.45 -17.12
C THR A 27 -17.20 1.19 -17.66
N ALA A 28 -17.04 2.48 -17.33
CA ALA A 28 -15.90 3.27 -17.77
C ALA A 28 -14.61 2.91 -17.01
N LEU A 29 -13.55 2.60 -17.77
CA LEU A 29 -12.16 2.57 -17.28
C LEU A 29 -11.55 3.97 -17.39
N MET A 30 -10.93 4.43 -16.31
CA MET A 30 -10.21 5.70 -16.26
C MET A 30 -8.71 5.42 -16.11
N GLU A 31 -7.88 6.44 -16.34
CA GLU A 31 -6.42 6.34 -16.20
C GLU A 31 -6.00 5.77 -14.83
N GLU A 32 -6.70 6.15 -13.77
CA GLU A 32 -6.45 5.65 -12.41
C GLU A 32 -6.64 4.14 -12.22
N ASP A 33 -7.36 3.45 -13.10
CA ASP A 33 -7.53 1.99 -13.05
C ASP A 33 -6.32 1.24 -13.62
N PHE A 34 -5.49 1.93 -14.41
CA PHE A 34 -4.26 1.35 -14.97
C PHE A 34 -3.05 1.56 -14.06
N VAL A 35 -3.19 2.36 -13.02
CA VAL A 35 -2.12 2.64 -12.05
C VAL A 35 -2.18 1.63 -10.92
N ASP A 36 -1.07 0.92 -10.72
CA ASP A 36 -0.89 0.06 -9.55
C ASP A 36 -0.41 0.91 -8.36
N LYS A 37 -1.39 1.44 -7.60
CA LYS A 37 -1.12 2.27 -6.42
C LYS A 37 -0.28 1.55 -5.37
N ASN A 38 -0.43 0.23 -5.23
CA ASN A 38 0.33 -0.55 -4.26
C ASN A 38 1.82 -0.59 -4.66
N LYS A 39 2.08 -0.80 -5.95
CA LYS A 39 3.44 -0.76 -6.49
C LYS A 39 4.09 0.62 -6.38
N GLU A 40 3.35 1.70 -6.67
CA GLU A 40 3.86 3.06 -6.50
C GLU A 40 4.20 3.37 -5.03
N MET A 41 3.33 2.94 -4.10
CA MET A 41 3.59 3.08 -2.67
C MET A 41 4.83 2.30 -2.22
N ASP A 42 5.03 1.08 -2.74
CA ASP A 42 6.22 0.28 -2.43
C ASP A 42 7.51 0.94 -2.94
N GLU A 43 7.52 1.47 -4.15
CA GLU A 43 8.69 2.18 -4.69
C GLU A 43 8.98 3.47 -3.91
N ALA A 44 7.94 4.22 -3.53
CA ALA A 44 8.09 5.39 -2.67
C ALA A 44 8.65 5.03 -1.29
N ALA A 45 8.21 3.92 -0.70
CA ALA A 45 8.72 3.43 0.59
C ALA A 45 10.19 3.01 0.50
N LYS A 46 10.59 2.31 -0.57
CA LYS A 46 12.01 1.97 -0.83
C LYS A 46 12.87 3.23 -0.95
N ALA A 47 12.44 4.21 -1.74
CA ALA A 47 13.14 5.48 -1.89
C ALA A 47 13.28 6.23 -0.55
N ALA A 48 12.27 6.17 0.32
CA ALA A 48 12.34 6.76 1.66
C ALA A 48 13.35 6.02 2.56
N LEU A 49 13.40 4.68 2.50
CA LEU A 49 14.38 3.89 3.24
C LEU A 49 15.83 4.15 2.77
N GLU A 50 16.05 4.34 1.48
CA GLU A 50 17.36 4.73 0.94
C GLU A 50 17.79 6.11 1.44
N ARG A 51 16.87 7.08 1.50
CA ARG A 51 17.17 8.39 2.11
C ARG A 51 17.52 8.27 3.58
N LEU A 52 16.83 7.41 4.32
CA LEU A 52 17.14 7.12 5.72
C LEU A 52 18.54 6.52 5.87
N ASP A 53 19.01 5.73 4.91
CA ASP A 53 20.37 5.19 4.93
C ASP A 53 21.46 6.26 4.80
N GLY A 54 21.18 7.34 4.04
CA GLY A 54 22.08 8.48 3.91
C GLY A 54 22.29 9.30 5.19
N ILE A 55 21.45 9.12 6.21
CA ILE A 55 21.57 9.85 7.50
C ILE A 55 22.71 9.26 8.32
N VAL A 56 23.69 10.04 8.75
CA VAL A 56 24.80 9.55 9.58
C VAL A 56 24.30 9.17 10.98
N GLY A 57 24.67 7.98 11.47
CA GLY A 57 24.32 7.50 12.81
C GLY A 57 22.96 6.79 12.90
N LEU A 58 22.37 6.75 14.10
CA LEU A 58 21.03 6.21 14.38
C LEU A 58 20.78 4.76 13.91
N LYS A 59 21.82 3.91 13.91
CA LYS A 59 21.72 2.49 13.54
C LYS A 59 20.51 1.75 14.15
N PRO A 60 20.25 1.82 15.48
CA PRO A 60 19.10 1.13 16.07
C PRO A 60 17.76 1.63 15.52
N VAL A 61 17.66 2.93 15.22
CA VAL A 61 16.44 3.52 14.63
C VAL A 61 16.23 3.03 13.20
N LYS A 62 17.29 2.97 12.39
CA LYS A 62 17.20 2.46 11.01
C LYS A 62 16.76 1.00 10.96
N GLU A 63 17.30 0.17 11.85
CA GLU A 63 16.90 -1.24 11.99
C GLU A 63 15.43 -1.37 12.38
N PHE A 64 14.96 -0.55 13.32
CA PHE A 64 13.54 -0.51 13.72
C PHE A 64 12.61 -0.08 12.58
N VAL A 65 12.97 0.98 11.83
CA VAL A 65 12.14 1.43 10.70
C VAL A 65 12.04 0.34 9.62
N ARG A 66 13.13 -0.42 9.36
CA ARG A 66 13.11 -1.55 8.43
C ARG A 66 12.23 -2.69 8.90
N SER A 67 12.28 -3.04 10.19
CA SER A 67 11.44 -4.11 10.74
C SER A 67 9.96 -3.72 10.73
N LEU A 68 9.66 -2.45 11.01
CA LEU A 68 8.31 -1.89 10.89
C LEU A 68 7.81 -1.95 9.43
N TYR A 69 8.62 -1.52 8.46
CA TYR A 69 8.28 -1.62 7.04
C TYR A 69 7.99 -3.06 6.62
N ALA A 70 8.85 -4.02 7.02
CA ALA A 70 8.63 -5.43 6.72
C ALA A 70 7.31 -5.95 7.31
N THR A 71 6.96 -5.52 8.52
CA THR A 71 5.69 -5.90 9.17
C THR A 71 4.48 -5.37 8.40
N LEU A 72 4.52 -4.09 8.01
CA LEU A 72 3.47 -3.45 7.23
C LEU A 72 3.29 -4.09 5.85
N LEU A 73 4.39 -4.45 5.18
CA LEU A 73 4.35 -5.16 3.89
C LEU A 73 3.68 -6.53 4.02
N MET A 74 3.97 -7.27 5.09
CA MET A 74 3.30 -8.55 5.35
C MET A 74 1.81 -8.35 5.65
N GLU A 75 1.44 -7.31 6.40
CA GLU A 75 0.03 -6.96 6.65
C GLU A 75 -0.71 -6.56 5.37
N GLN A 76 -0.08 -5.81 4.48
CA GLN A 76 -0.65 -5.46 3.18
C GLN A 76 -0.90 -6.71 2.34
N ARG A 77 0.10 -7.59 2.19
CA ARG A 77 -0.05 -8.84 1.44
C ARG A 77 -1.14 -9.74 2.02
N ARG A 78 -1.26 -9.79 3.35
CA ARG A 78 -2.34 -10.51 4.03
C ARG A 78 -3.71 -9.95 3.64
N ARG A 79 -3.87 -8.62 3.63
CA ARG A 79 -5.10 -7.95 3.18
C ARG A 79 -5.43 -8.24 1.72
N GLU A 80 -4.44 -8.20 0.83
CA GLU A 80 -4.62 -8.53 -0.60
C GLU A 80 -5.08 -9.97 -0.82
N MET A 81 -4.70 -10.90 0.06
CA MET A 81 -5.16 -12.30 0.02
C MET A 81 -6.52 -12.52 0.74
N GLY A 82 -7.18 -11.46 1.20
CA GLY A 82 -8.42 -11.56 2.00
C GLY A 82 -8.21 -12.18 3.38
N MET A 83 -6.96 -12.28 3.85
CA MET A 83 -6.59 -12.79 5.15
C MET A 83 -6.45 -11.63 6.14
N GLU A 84 -7.56 -10.99 6.48
CA GLU A 84 -7.56 -9.96 7.53
C GLU A 84 -7.24 -10.62 8.88
N ALA A 85 -6.13 -10.21 9.51
CA ALA A 85 -5.82 -10.62 10.86
C ALA A 85 -6.72 -9.85 11.84
N PRO A 86 -7.34 -10.51 12.83
CA PRO A 86 -8.13 -9.82 13.85
C PRO A 86 -7.18 -9.06 14.78
N GLY A 87 -7.02 -7.75 14.54
CA GLY A 87 -6.21 -6.86 15.36
C GLY A 87 -5.91 -5.57 14.63
N GLY A 88 -6.37 -4.44 15.17
CA GLY A 88 -6.00 -3.12 14.66
C GLY A 88 -4.49 -2.87 14.77
N SER A 89 -3.98 -1.91 14.00
CA SER A 89 -2.57 -1.53 14.03
C SER A 89 -2.10 -1.27 15.47
N PRO A 90 -0.99 -1.89 15.92
CA PRO A 90 -0.50 -1.69 17.27
C PRO A 90 -0.14 -0.21 17.49
N THR A 91 -0.57 0.35 18.62
CA THR A 91 -0.17 1.70 19.05
C THR A 91 1.32 1.71 19.37
N LEU A 92 2.09 2.49 18.61
CA LEU A 92 3.55 2.53 18.71
C LEU A 92 3.98 3.71 19.61
N HIS A 93 4.58 3.42 20.75
CA HIS A 93 5.27 4.44 21.56
C HIS A 93 6.74 4.52 21.14
N MET A 94 7.09 5.56 20.37
CA MET A 94 8.47 5.75 19.87
C MET A 94 9.35 6.41 20.93
N VAL A 95 10.20 5.63 21.59
CA VAL A 95 11.27 6.13 22.47
C VAL A 95 12.60 5.75 21.84
N PHE A 96 13.44 6.73 21.57
CA PHE A 96 14.79 6.55 21.02
C PHE A 96 15.81 6.75 22.15
N GLN A 97 16.62 5.72 22.44
CA GLN A 97 17.75 5.79 23.37
C GLN A 97 19.07 5.79 22.61
#